data_AF-A0A8H7ZF29-F1
#
_entry.id   AF-A0A8H7ZF29-F1
#
_cell.length_a   1.000
_cell.length_b   1.000
_cell.length_c   1.000
_cell.angle_alpha   90.00
_cell.angle_beta   90.00
_cell.angle_gamma   90.00
#
_symmetry.space_group_name_H-M   'P 1'
#
loop_
_entity.id
_entity.type
_entity.pdbx_description
1 polymer ?
#
loop_
_entity_poly.entity_id
_entity_poly.type
_entity_poly.pdbx_seq_one_letter_code
_entity_poly.pdbx_strand_id
1 'polypeptide(L)'
;MIFYLFTGLLKGFVGGAIIGVIIAAIYQAGNLTMSYYIGINQYAYTFNKLVNSSNAHEYRNQLVQMATECLELMDHYQALHPSYIQMLSFLMSQNIDVSKYNDEWVSQLNSWLENYTTQLNSYESQPNLKAEDAVEFFDKIRTIVIALTIQTKYQEALNYLNRYASVVDFSTQPKTRPQFQSNRYVEYLFMKFIINIFSLIWFPLDDNEYSIAAGMYVKEGDKLLYSTSSFKPLTKIYNIVISYQKRNSALFEENDEESRYYWLVRFLHLSLLFKQFEFVEFQKEFFDLFVAQKEPTKYLFADTLLIKRNLLVMYAIVLIFTKPFNTLTSINIENEQLIDSYYRDPASIEYKFFKRVLKPLGKLDMPSVRKALTDSSFLSELISTLEYTLPVSTARFSNNSNFFIEHMKTTIDIKVFLLLISNSRSISRLQLLQLMGYDLTSTTESDLNEVSNLLVGTLSALGLGRVGINYLADKQVFINNGGISSADEVTRLQDEIDAVQNELKGEALTVLIANLVSSSIYQEEQ
;
A
#
# COMPACT_ATOMS: atom_id res chain seq x y z
N MET A 1 22.91 -22.74 46.09
CA MET A 1 23.09 -23.33 44.74
C MET A 1 22.08 -22.79 43.73
N ILE A 2 20.80 -22.63 44.07
CA ILE A 2 19.75 -22.10 43.17
C ILE A 2 19.97 -20.62 42.76
N PHE A 3 20.58 -19.80 43.62
CA PHE A 3 20.80 -18.36 43.36
C PHE A 3 21.93 -18.07 42.33
N TYR A 4 22.91 -18.98 42.21
CA TYR A 4 24.00 -18.85 41.23
C TYR A 4 23.56 -19.31 39.82
N LEU A 5 22.59 -20.21 39.73
CA LEU A 5 22.03 -20.65 38.45
C LEU A 5 21.18 -19.54 37.80
N PHE A 6 20.40 -18.80 38.59
CA PHE A 6 19.57 -17.69 38.11
C PHE A 6 20.40 -16.47 37.68
N THR A 7 21.48 -16.15 38.39
CA THR A 7 22.38 -15.04 38.02
C THR A 7 23.24 -15.38 36.80
N GLY A 8 23.62 -16.65 36.60
CA GLY A 8 24.26 -17.13 35.38
C GLY A 8 23.34 -17.10 34.16
N LEU A 9 22.08 -17.51 34.31
CA LEU A 9 21.06 -17.44 33.24
C LEU A 9 20.71 -16.00 32.87
N LEU A 10 20.55 -15.09 33.85
CA LEU A 10 20.28 -13.68 33.55
C LEU A 10 21.45 -13.01 32.82
N LYS A 11 22.71 -13.28 33.23
CA LYS A 11 23.88 -12.72 32.55
C LYS A 11 24.11 -13.33 31.16
N GLY A 12 23.81 -14.62 30.97
CA GLY A 12 23.86 -15.26 29.65
C GLY A 12 22.77 -14.77 28.70
N PHE A 13 21.56 -14.49 29.22
CA PHE A 13 20.43 -13.99 28.43
C PHE A 13 20.60 -12.50 28.08
N VAL A 14 21.06 -11.68 29.03
CA VAL A 14 21.35 -10.26 28.78
C VAL A 14 22.58 -10.11 27.90
N GLY A 15 23.64 -10.90 28.11
CA GLY A 15 24.82 -10.92 27.25
C GLY A 15 24.51 -11.42 25.84
N GLY A 16 23.72 -12.48 25.69
CA GLY A 16 23.27 -13.00 24.40
C GLY A 16 22.28 -12.09 23.67
N ALA A 17 21.40 -11.40 24.39
CA ALA A 17 20.48 -10.41 23.83
C ALA A 17 21.21 -9.13 23.42
N ILE A 18 22.17 -8.66 24.21
CA ILE A 18 22.99 -7.49 23.86
C ILE A 18 23.92 -7.82 22.68
N ILE A 19 24.57 -8.99 22.66
CA ILE A 19 25.37 -9.42 21.51
C ILE A 19 24.46 -9.68 20.30
N GLY A 20 23.26 -10.22 20.47
CA GLY A 20 22.28 -10.41 19.40
C GLY A 20 21.76 -9.09 18.84
N VAL A 21 21.52 -8.09 19.68
CA VAL A 21 21.12 -6.73 19.28
C VAL A 21 22.29 -5.98 18.65
N ILE A 22 23.52 -6.13 19.16
CA ILE A 22 24.71 -5.52 18.58
C ILE A 22 25.06 -6.20 17.25
N ILE A 23 24.96 -7.51 17.12
CA ILE A 23 25.14 -8.21 15.84
C ILE A 23 24.02 -7.84 14.89
N ALA A 24 22.76 -7.77 15.32
CA ALA A 24 21.64 -7.33 14.47
C ALA A 24 21.76 -5.85 14.08
N ALA A 25 22.28 -4.98 14.97
CA ALA A 25 22.53 -3.58 14.71
C ALA A 25 23.78 -3.38 13.84
N ILE A 26 24.82 -4.21 13.96
CA ILE A 26 25.98 -4.23 13.05
C ILE A 26 25.60 -4.86 11.71
N TYR A 27 24.66 -5.80 11.67
CA TYR A 27 24.08 -6.33 10.43
C TYR A 27 23.14 -5.31 9.78
N GLN A 28 22.34 -4.55 10.54
CA GLN A 28 21.50 -3.45 10.05
C GLN A 28 22.30 -2.20 9.67
N ALA A 29 23.39 -1.90 10.38
CA ALA A 29 24.29 -0.78 10.06
C ALA A 29 25.28 -1.14 8.93
N GLY A 30 25.65 -2.41 8.80
CA GLY A 30 26.46 -2.95 7.70
C GLY A 30 25.66 -3.28 6.44
N ASN A 31 24.34 -3.49 6.56
CA ASN A 31 23.38 -3.63 5.47
C ASN A 31 22.26 -2.57 5.58
N LEU A 32 22.62 -1.29 5.66
CA LEU A 32 21.72 -0.26 5.13
C LEU A 32 21.71 -0.46 3.62
N THR A 33 20.79 -1.32 3.17
CA THR A 33 20.69 -1.80 1.80
C THR A 33 20.16 -0.71 0.86
N MET A 34 20.42 -0.86 -0.43
CA MET A 34 20.15 0.16 -1.45
C MET A 34 18.69 0.62 -1.61
N SER A 35 17.70 0.00 -0.95
CA SER A 35 16.27 0.33 -1.12
C SER A 35 15.69 1.23 -0.01
N TYR A 36 16.43 1.52 1.07
CA TYR A 36 15.89 2.35 2.16
C TYR A 36 15.55 3.78 1.73
N TYR A 37 16.18 4.31 0.66
CA TYR A 37 15.87 5.64 0.15
C TYR A 37 14.41 5.80 -0.31
N ILE A 38 13.75 4.71 -0.72
CA ILE A 38 12.33 4.69 -1.09
C ILE A 38 11.47 5.15 0.09
N GLY A 39 11.90 4.82 1.30
CA GLY A 39 11.23 5.19 2.54
C GLY A 39 11.25 6.70 2.83
N ILE A 40 12.23 7.46 2.32
CA ILE A 40 12.34 8.90 2.62
C ILE A 40 11.11 9.67 2.12
N ASN A 41 10.72 9.46 0.85
CA ASN A 41 9.53 10.11 0.28
C ASN A 41 8.24 9.69 1.00
N GLN A 42 8.15 8.42 1.41
CA GLN A 42 7.00 7.89 2.15
C GLN A 42 6.91 8.47 3.57
N TYR A 43 8.04 8.58 4.27
CA TYR A 43 8.14 9.21 5.58
C TYR A 43 7.80 10.69 5.49
N ALA A 44 8.33 11.41 4.49
CA ALA A 44 8.03 12.81 4.27
C ALA A 44 6.54 13.05 3.99
N TYR A 45 5.93 12.24 3.12
CA TYR A 45 4.50 12.31 2.85
C TYR A 45 3.67 12.08 4.12
N THR A 46 3.94 10.99 4.84
CA THR A 46 3.20 10.61 6.05
C THR A 46 3.37 11.66 7.16
N PHE A 47 4.59 12.19 7.33
CA PHE A 47 4.90 13.24 8.29
C PHE A 47 4.11 14.52 7.98
N ASN A 48 4.15 15.01 6.74
CA ASN A 48 3.44 16.23 6.33
C ASN A 48 1.93 16.09 6.51
N LYS A 49 1.36 14.89 6.30
CA LYS A 49 -0.07 14.63 6.53
C LYS A 49 -0.42 14.61 8.01
N LEU A 50 0.37 13.91 8.82
CA LEU A 50 0.11 13.78 10.27
C LEU A 50 0.31 15.10 11.01
N VAL A 51 1.35 15.86 10.70
CA VAL A 51 1.66 17.13 11.39
C VAL A 51 0.59 18.19 11.13
N ASN A 52 -0.06 18.14 9.96
CA ASN A 52 -1.15 19.03 9.58
C ASN A 52 -2.55 18.47 9.94
N SER A 53 -2.62 17.29 10.57
CA SER A 53 -3.89 16.70 10.99
C SER A 53 -4.41 17.36 12.27
N SER A 54 -5.73 17.36 12.47
CA SER A 54 -6.36 17.85 13.70
C SER A 54 -5.90 17.09 14.96
N ASN A 55 -5.39 15.86 14.79
CA ASN A 55 -4.96 14.97 15.85
C ASN A 55 -3.42 14.92 16.02
N ALA A 56 -2.68 15.86 15.43
CA ALA A 56 -1.20 15.86 15.43
C ALA A 56 -0.57 15.70 16.82
N HIS A 57 -1.22 16.23 17.86
CA HIS A 57 -0.78 16.15 19.26
C HIS A 57 -0.71 14.70 19.79
N GLU A 58 -1.60 13.81 19.33
CA GLU A 58 -1.60 12.40 19.73
C GLU A 58 -0.43 11.61 19.13
N TYR A 59 0.12 12.11 18.02
CA TYR A 59 1.20 11.48 17.25
C TYR A 59 2.59 12.04 17.53
N ARG A 60 2.75 12.89 18.55
CA ARG A 60 4.02 13.59 18.84
C ARG A 60 5.24 12.68 18.81
N ASN A 61 5.21 11.55 19.52
CA ASN A 61 6.36 10.63 19.60
C ASN A 61 6.66 9.96 18.24
N GLN A 62 5.61 9.61 17.49
CA GLN A 62 5.75 9.03 16.16
C GLN A 62 6.31 10.05 15.15
N LEU A 63 5.82 11.30 15.19
CA LEU A 63 6.32 12.39 14.37
C LEU A 63 7.79 12.70 14.65
N VAL A 64 8.20 12.69 15.93
CA VAL A 64 9.60 12.84 16.32
C VAL A 64 10.45 11.72 15.73
N GLN A 65 10.06 10.46 15.96
CA GLN A 65 10.81 9.31 15.45
C GLN A 65 10.92 9.34 13.92
N MET A 66 9.82 9.61 13.21
CA MET A 66 9.82 9.70 11.76
C MET A 66 10.70 10.84 11.24
N ALA A 67 10.65 12.02 11.86
CA ALA A 67 11.50 13.14 11.45
C ALA A 67 12.99 12.83 11.67
N THR A 68 13.35 12.22 12.82
CA THR A 68 14.72 11.81 13.11
C THR A 68 15.22 10.74 12.14
N GLU A 69 14.46 9.64 11.95
CA GLU A 69 14.82 8.57 11.01
C GLU A 69 14.96 9.11 9.58
N CYS A 70 14.06 10.00 9.14
CA CYS A 70 14.10 10.56 7.80
C CYS A 70 15.33 11.46 7.58
N LEU A 71 15.70 12.28 8.56
CA LEU A 71 16.91 13.11 8.50
C LEU A 71 18.20 12.27 8.52
N GLU A 72 18.24 11.20 9.32
CA GLU A 72 19.36 10.25 9.32
C GLU A 72 19.52 9.55 7.97
N LEU A 73 18.41 9.19 7.32
CA LEU A 73 18.43 8.61 5.98
C LEU A 73 18.89 9.63 4.92
N MET A 74 18.43 10.90 5.00
CA MET A 74 18.91 11.96 4.11
C MET A 74 20.41 12.19 4.23
N ASP A 75 20.93 12.14 5.47
CA ASP A 75 22.37 12.22 5.74
C ASP A 75 23.12 11.01 5.19
N HIS A 76 22.61 9.79 5.38
CA HIS A 76 23.23 8.58 4.83
C HIS A 76 23.33 8.59 3.30
N TYR A 77 22.24 8.98 2.62
CA TYR A 77 22.18 9.02 1.15
C TYR A 77 22.74 10.32 0.54
N GLN A 78 23.19 11.26 1.38
CA GLN A 78 23.73 12.55 0.96
C GLN A 78 22.76 13.31 0.03
N ALA A 79 21.47 13.32 0.37
CA ALA A 79 20.43 13.95 -0.44
C ALA A 79 19.31 14.55 0.41
N LEU A 80 18.87 15.76 0.06
CA LEU A 80 17.84 16.50 0.79
C LEU A 80 16.47 16.35 0.14
N HIS A 81 15.50 15.85 0.90
CA HIS A 81 14.10 15.91 0.50
C HIS A 81 13.51 17.29 0.87
N PRO A 82 12.68 17.95 0.02
CA PRO A 82 12.15 19.30 0.28
C PRO A 82 11.48 19.50 1.65
N SER A 83 10.85 18.47 2.20
CA SER A 83 10.20 18.51 3.53
C SER A 83 11.15 18.56 4.74
N TYR A 84 12.47 18.53 4.55
CA TYR A 84 13.44 18.62 5.65
C TYR A 84 13.22 19.88 6.52
N ILE A 85 12.80 21.00 5.91
CA ILE A 85 12.51 22.26 6.61
C ILE A 85 11.39 22.08 7.64
N GLN A 86 10.29 21.42 7.26
CA GLN A 86 9.17 21.15 8.15
C GLN A 86 9.55 20.18 9.27
N MET A 87 10.36 19.17 8.97
CA MET A 87 10.88 18.22 9.95
C MET A 87 11.79 18.87 10.99
N LEU A 88 12.74 19.70 10.57
CA LEU A 88 13.63 20.43 11.47
C LEU A 88 12.85 21.42 12.33
N SER A 89 11.93 22.19 11.72
CA SER A 89 11.09 23.14 12.45
C SER A 89 10.25 22.44 13.53
N PHE A 90 9.70 21.26 13.22
CA PHE A 90 8.97 20.45 14.17
C PHE A 90 9.89 19.98 15.31
N LEU A 91 11.04 19.38 15.02
CA LEU A 91 11.97 18.89 16.06
C LEU A 91 12.46 20.02 16.99
N MET A 92 12.76 21.20 16.44
CA MET A 92 13.12 22.39 17.23
C MET A 92 11.97 22.79 18.17
N SER A 93 10.72 22.79 17.69
CA SER A 93 9.54 23.08 18.53
C SER A 93 9.34 22.08 19.68
N GLN A 94 9.89 20.88 19.56
CA GLN A 94 9.84 19.83 20.58
C GLN A 94 11.06 19.86 21.53
N ASN A 95 11.95 20.84 21.42
CA ASN A 95 13.23 20.95 22.15
C ASN A 95 14.19 19.76 21.91
N ILE A 96 14.17 19.19 20.71
CA ILE A 96 15.11 18.14 20.31
C ILE A 96 16.34 18.79 19.67
N ASP A 97 17.53 18.33 20.05
CA ASP A 97 18.77 18.83 19.49
C ASP A 97 18.91 18.42 18.02
N VAL A 98 18.93 19.42 17.14
CA VAL A 98 19.12 19.27 15.69
C VAL A 98 20.37 20.02 15.20
N SER A 99 21.29 20.36 16.11
CA SER A 99 22.52 21.11 15.80
C SER A 99 23.38 20.48 14.70
N LYS A 100 23.29 19.15 14.52
CA LYS A 100 23.91 18.42 13.41
C LYS A 100 23.43 18.88 12.03
N TYR A 101 22.15 19.25 11.89
CA TYR A 101 21.48 19.54 10.62
C TYR A 101 21.37 21.06 10.42
N ASN A 102 22.52 21.72 10.20
CA ASN A 102 22.63 23.17 10.07
C ASN A 102 22.73 23.65 8.60
N ASP A 103 22.85 24.96 8.38
CA ASP A 103 22.96 25.54 7.03
C ASP A 103 24.21 25.07 6.26
N GLU A 104 25.27 24.69 6.99
CA GLU A 104 26.49 24.13 6.40
C GLU A 104 26.22 22.73 5.83
N TRP A 105 25.54 21.87 6.58
CA TRP A 105 25.09 20.56 6.12
C TRP A 105 24.21 20.68 4.87
N VAL A 106 23.25 21.61 4.86
CA VAL A 106 22.39 21.86 3.69
C VAL A 106 23.21 22.27 2.46
N SER A 107 24.17 23.18 2.65
CA SER A 107 25.04 23.69 1.57
C SER A 107 25.97 22.61 1.01
N GLN A 108 26.51 21.75 1.87
CA GLN A 108 27.34 20.61 1.48
C GLN A 108 26.54 19.63 0.61
N LEU A 109 25.32 19.25 1.02
CA LEU A 109 24.49 18.30 0.27
C LEU A 109 24.02 18.85 -1.09
N ASN A 110 23.67 20.13 -1.17
CA ASN A 110 23.26 20.74 -2.44
C ASN A 110 24.42 20.81 -3.44
N SER A 111 25.63 21.17 -2.98
CA SER A 111 26.82 21.26 -3.85
C SER A 111 27.40 19.90 -4.23
N TRP A 112 27.20 18.87 -3.40
CA TRP A 112 27.74 17.53 -3.62
C TRP A 112 27.25 16.93 -4.94
N LEU A 113 25.95 17.00 -5.25
CA LEU A 113 25.37 16.39 -6.45
C LEU A 113 25.87 17.07 -7.75
N GLU A 114 25.97 18.40 -7.73
CA GLU A 114 26.53 19.16 -8.86
C GLU A 114 27.99 18.79 -9.09
N ASN A 115 28.80 18.72 -8.03
CA ASN A 115 30.19 18.30 -8.15
C ASN A 115 30.32 16.84 -8.63
N TYR A 116 29.45 15.95 -8.15
CA TYR A 116 29.48 14.53 -8.51
C TYR A 116 29.08 14.27 -9.97
N THR A 117 28.09 15.00 -10.49
CA THR A 117 27.64 14.87 -11.88
C THR A 117 28.70 15.28 -12.91
N THR A 118 29.60 16.23 -12.59
CA THR A 118 30.71 16.60 -13.49
C THR A 118 31.65 15.43 -13.83
N GLN A 119 31.69 14.40 -12.98
CA GLN A 119 32.52 13.21 -13.16
C GLN A 119 31.95 12.21 -14.18
N LEU A 120 30.72 12.43 -14.68
CA LEU A 120 30.08 11.54 -15.66
C LEU A 120 30.48 11.82 -17.12
N ASN A 121 30.95 13.04 -17.42
CA ASN A 121 31.22 13.49 -18.79
C ASN A 121 32.22 12.60 -19.56
N SER A 122 33.14 11.94 -18.84
CA SER A 122 34.11 11.02 -19.44
C SER A 122 33.51 9.70 -19.94
N TYR A 123 32.38 9.28 -19.38
CA TYR A 123 31.70 8.03 -19.73
C TYR A 123 30.63 8.25 -20.83
N GLU A 124 29.88 9.37 -20.76
CA GLU A 124 28.80 9.67 -21.72
C GLU A 124 29.27 9.86 -23.17
N SER A 125 30.56 10.16 -23.38
CA SER A 125 31.15 10.39 -24.70
C SER A 125 31.63 9.12 -25.41
N GLN A 126 31.56 7.95 -24.76
CA GLN A 126 32.06 6.69 -25.32
C GLN A 126 30.90 5.82 -25.83
N PRO A 127 30.80 5.57 -27.15
CA PRO A 127 29.85 4.59 -27.67
C PRO A 127 30.30 3.15 -27.31
N ASN A 128 29.37 2.32 -26.84
CA ASN A 128 29.58 0.91 -26.46
C ASN A 128 30.65 0.73 -25.38
N LEU A 129 30.33 1.17 -24.17
CA LEU A 129 31.20 1.02 -23.02
C LEU A 129 31.58 -0.45 -22.78
N LYS A 130 32.84 -0.69 -22.40
CA LYS A 130 33.28 -2.04 -21.98
C LYS A 130 32.56 -2.44 -20.69
N ALA A 131 32.42 -3.75 -20.47
CA ALA A 131 31.68 -4.28 -19.33
C ALA A 131 32.19 -3.79 -17.97
N GLU A 132 33.51 -3.65 -17.79
CA GLU A 132 34.11 -3.16 -16.55
C GLU A 132 33.77 -1.68 -16.30
N ASP A 133 33.94 -0.84 -17.32
CA ASP A 133 33.62 0.59 -17.27
C ASP A 133 32.10 0.80 -17.10
N ALA A 134 31.26 -0.10 -17.64
CA ALA A 134 29.81 -0.04 -17.55
C ALA A 134 29.28 -0.29 -16.14
N VAL A 135 29.98 -1.13 -15.36
CA VAL A 135 29.66 -1.37 -13.94
C VAL A 135 29.98 -0.14 -13.11
N GLU A 136 31.18 0.45 -13.28
CA GLU A 136 31.56 1.67 -12.57
C GLU A 136 30.64 2.85 -12.94
N PHE A 137 30.33 3.01 -14.23
CA PHE A 137 29.42 4.04 -14.69
C PHE A 137 28.03 3.88 -14.09
N PHE A 138 27.52 2.64 -13.99
CA PHE A 138 26.23 2.39 -13.37
C PHE A 138 26.22 2.71 -11.89
N ASP A 139 27.30 2.48 -11.14
CA ASP A 139 27.38 2.87 -9.72
C ASP A 139 27.25 4.38 -9.51
N LYS A 140 27.85 5.17 -10.40
CA LYS A 140 27.73 6.63 -10.37
C LYS A 140 26.31 7.07 -10.73
N ILE A 141 25.74 6.51 -11.80
CA ILE A 141 24.35 6.79 -12.23
C ILE A 141 23.36 6.40 -11.13
N ARG A 142 23.53 5.23 -10.50
CA ARG A 142 22.71 4.75 -9.39
C ARG A 142 22.68 5.75 -8.25
N THR A 143 23.85 6.24 -7.84
CA THR A 143 23.99 7.22 -6.76
C THR A 143 23.24 8.53 -7.07
N ILE A 144 23.41 9.05 -8.30
CA ILE A 144 22.74 10.28 -8.76
C ILE A 144 21.22 10.09 -8.82
N VAL A 145 20.76 8.98 -9.35
CA VAL A 145 19.34 8.67 -9.49
C VAL A 145 18.66 8.52 -8.13
N ILE A 146 19.32 7.88 -7.16
CA ILE A 146 18.83 7.81 -5.78
C ILE A 146 18.68 9.22 -5.18
N ALA A 147 19.72 10.05 -5.28
CA ALA A 147 19.70 11.42 -4.76
C ALA A 147 18.60 12.27 -5.40
N LEU A 148 18.47 12.23 -6.73
CA LEU A 148 17.42 12.94 -7.47
C LEU A 148 16.02 12.43 -7.12
N THR A 149 15.86 11.13 -6.88
CA THR A 149 14.57 10.57 -6.43
C THR A 149 14.20 11.06 -5.03
N ILE A 150 15.16 11.19 -4.12
CA ILE A 150 14.96 11.78 -2.79
C ILE A 150 14.61 13.27 -2.90
N GLN A 151 15.25 14.00 -3.82
CA GLN A 151 14.98 15.41 -4.08
C GLN A 151 13.66 15.65 -4.84
N THR A 152 12.88 14.61 -5.14
CA THR A 152 11.66 14.63 -5.96
C THR A 152 11.88 15.05 -7.43
N LYS A 153 13.12 15.08 -7.93
CA LYS A 153 13.49 15.45 -9.30
C LYS A 153 13.42 14.24 -10.25
N TYR A 154 12.23 13.67 -10.40
CA TYR A 154 12.04 12.39 -11.10
C TYR A 154 12.39 12.40 -12.59
N GLN A 155 12.15 13.51 -13.29
CA GLN A 155 12.47 13.62 -14.72
C GLN A 155 13.97 13.64 -14.98
N GLU A 156 14.72 14.38 -14.16
CA GLU A 156 16.18 14.39 -14.22
C GLU A 156 16.74 12.99 -13.93
N ALA A 157 16.21 12.30 -12.91
CA ALA A 157 16.58 10.93 -12.59
C ALA A 157 16.33 9.97 -13.79
N LEU A 158 15.18 10.10 -14.44
CA LEU A 158 14.85 9.30 -15.64
C LEU A 158 15.78 9.61 -16.80
N ASN A 159 16.18 10.88 -16.98
CA ASN A 159 17.12 11.29 -18.02
C ASN A 159 18.49 10.62 -17.83
N TYR A 160 19.04 10.59 -16.61
CA TYR A 160 20.31 9.89 -16.33
C TYR A 160 20.22 8.38 -16.61
N LEU A 161 19.13 7.72 -16.22
CA LEU A 161 18.92 6.30 -16.56
C LEU A 161 18.81 6.06 -18.07
N ASN A 162 18.14 6.95 -18.80
CA ASN A 162 18.03 6.82 -20.26
C ASN A 162 19.37 7.08 -20.96
N ARG A 163 20.19 8.00 -20.46
CA ARG A 163 21.56 8.21 -20.95
C ARG A 163 22.42 6.97 -20.73
N TYR A 164 22.36 6.35 -19.55
CA TYR A 164 23.04 5.08 -19.29
C TYR A 164 22.63 4.00 -20.30
N ALA A 165 21.32 3.81 -20.51
CA ALA A 165 20.79 2.84 -21.46
C ALA A 165 21.10 3.15 -22.94
N SER A 166 21.60 4.34 -23.26
CA SER A 166 22.00 4.71 -24.62
C SER A 166 23.45 4.31 -24.97
N VAL A 167 24.27 4.03 -23.96
CA VAL A 167 25.71 3.71 -24.13
C VAL A 167 26.08 2.30 -23.63
N VAL A 168 25.15 1.62 -22.94
CA VAL A 168 25.32 0.24 -22.43
C VAL A 168 24.28 -0.70 -23.03
N ASP A 169 24.76 -1.83 -23.55
CA ASP A 169 23.92 -2.92 -24.05
C ASP A 169 23.63 -3.96 -22.96
N PHE A 170 22.36 -4.07 -22.56
CA PHE A 170 21.93 -5.10 -21.60
C PHE A 170 21.83 -6.49 -22.25
N SER A 171 22.45 -7.48 -21.61
CA SER A 171 22.32 -8.88 -22.01
C SER A 171 20.97 -9.45 -21.58
N THR A 172 20.17 -9.91 -22.55
CA THR A 172 18.87 -10.55 -22.30
C THR A 172 18.99 -12.03 -21.89
N GLN A 173 20.16 -12.64 -22.14
CA GLN A 173 20.47 -14.05 -21.86
C GLN A 173 21.94 -14.19 -21.41
N PRO A 174 22.28 -13.75 -20.19
CA PRO A 174 23.62 -13.97 -19.65
C PRO A 174 23.91 -15.48 -19.55
N LYS A 175 25.10 -15.90 -20.01
CA LYS A 175 25.46 -17.33 -20.07
C LYS A 175 26.13 -17.83 -18.79
N THR A 176 26.63 -16.92 -17.97
CA THR A 176 27.34 -17.22 -16.72
C THR A 176 26.85 -16.31 -15.61
N ARG A 177 27.01 -16.75 -14.36
CA ARG A 177 26.60 -15.97 -13.18
C ARG A 177 27.32 -14.63 -13.04
N PRO A 178 28.65 -14.52 -13.24
CA PRO A 178 29.33 -13.23 -13.19
C PRO A 178 28.77 -12.26 -14.23
N GLN A 179 28.43 -12.74 -15.43
CA GLN A 179 27.80 -11.92 -16.47
C GLN A 179 26.38 -11.47 -16.07
N PHE A 180 25.62 -12.32 -15.38
CA PHE A 180 24.31 -11.96 -14.86
C PHE A 180 24.40 -10.84 -13.82
N GLN A 181 25.32 -10.99 -12.85
CA GLN A 181 25.52 -10.00 -11.80
C GLN A 181 26.08 -8.68 -12.33
N SER A 182 27.00 -8.71 -13.30
CA SER A 182 27.54 -7.49 -13.91
C SER A 182 26.54 -6.77 -14.82
N ASN A 183 25.51 -7.47 -15.32
CA ASN A 183 24.51 -6.92 -16.23
C ASN A 183 23.54 -5.94 -15.54
N ARG A 184 23.30 -6.11 -14.23
CA ARG A 184 22.48 -5.22 -13.37
C ARG A 184 21.15 -4.77 -14.01
N TYR A 185 20.54 -5.65 -14.79
CA TYR A 185 19.40 -5.28 -15.64
C TYR A 185 18.12 -5.19 -14.84
N VAL A 186 17.91 -6.09 -13.88
CA VAL A 186 16.77 -6.04 -12.97
C VAL A 186 16.88 -4.81 -12.06
N GLU A 187 18.07 -4.47 -11.58
CA GLU A 187 18.30 -3.21 -10.85
C GLU A 187 17.96 -1.98 -11.67
N TYR A 188 18.45 -1.88 -12.92
CA TYR A 188 18.09 -0.80 -13.84
C TYR A 188 16.57 -0.67 -14.02
N LEU A 189 15.89 -1.80 -14.27
CA LEU A 189 14.44 -1.83 -14.43
C LEU A 189 13.71 -1.44 -13.14
N PHE A 190 14.21 -1.86 -11.98
CA PHE A 190 13.68 -1.49 -10.67
C PHE A 190 13.79 0.01 -10.42
N MET A 191 14.95 0.63 -10.65
CA MET A 191 15.12 2.08 -10.49
C MET A 191 14.18 2.85 -11.41
N LYS A 192 14.04 2.38 -12.67
CA LYS A 192 13.06 2.93 -13.61
C LYS A 192 11.62 2.74 -13.14
N PHE A 193 11.30 1.62 -12.50
CA PHE A 193 9.98 1.35 -11.92
C PHE A 193 9.67 2.33 -10.79
N ILE A 194 10.63 2.55 -9.87
CA ILE A 194 10.49 3.47 -8.74
C ILE A 194 10.28 4.91 -9.20
N ILE A 195 11.06 5.39 -10.17
CA ILE A 195 10.88 6.75 -10.68
C ILE A 195 9.51 6.93 -11.32
N ASN A 196 9.04 5.94 -12.10
CA ASN A 196 7.71 5.99 -12.72
C ASN A 196 6.59 5.89 -11.69
N ILE A 197 6.68 5.04 -10.67
CA ILE A 197 5.61 4.93 -9.66
C ILE A 197 5.56 6.19 -8.79
N PHE A 198 6.70 6.81 -8.48
CA PHE A 198 6.73 8.07 -7.73
C PHE A 198 6.18 9.23 -8.56
N SER A 199 6.67 9.39 -9.80
CA SER A 199 6.26 10.52 -10.65
C SER A 199 4.83 10.44 -11.19
N LEU A 200 4.31 9.23 -11.45
CA LEU A 200 3.01 9.06 -12.10
C LEU A 200 1.88 8.70 -11.14
N ILE A 201 2.18 8.06 -10.00
CA ILE A 201 1.17 7.42 -9.14
C ILE A 201 1.21 7.91 -7.68
N TRP A 202 2.37 7.91 -7.02
CA TRP A 202 2.45 8.14 -5.57
C TRP A 202 2.70 9.59 -5.17
N PHE A 203 3.62 10.28 -5.85
CA PHE A 203 4.04 11.65 -5.54
C PHE A 203 4.16 12.50 -6.82
N PRO A 204 3.12 12.58 -7.66
CA PRO A 204 3.14 13.50 -8.80
C PRO A 204 3.33 14.94 -8.29
N LEU A 205 4.30 15.66 -8.85
CA LEU A 205 4.52 17.08 -8.55
C LEU A 205 3.44 17.93 -9.23
N ASP A 206 2.85 18.87 -8.50
CA ASP A 206 1.90 19.87 -9.04
C ASP A 206 2.61 20.88 -9.97
N ASP A 207 3.94 21.05 -9.82
CA ASP A 207 4.73 22.11 -10.48
C ASP A 207 5.23 21.78 -11.91
N ASN A 208 4.64 20.81 -12.59
CA ASN A 208 5.03 20.58 -13.97
C ASN A 208 4.30 21.55 -14.92
N GLU A 209 5.00 22.61 -15.32
CA GLU A 209 4.78 23.40 -16.55
C GLU A 209 4.76 22.54 -17.85
N TYR A 210 4.76 21.21 -17.74
CA TYR A 210 4.49 20.32 -18.85
C TYR A 210 2.99 20.09 -18.99
N SER A 211 2.47 20.62 -20.10
CA SER A 211 1.42 19.95 -20.86
C SER A 211 1.78 18.48 -21.03
N ILE A 212 1.21 17.62 -20.20
CA ILE A 212 1.17 16.18 -20.45
C ILE A 212 0.52 16.05 -21.83
N ALA A 213 1.28 15.59 -22.82
CA ALA A 213 0.80 15.21 -24.13
C ALA A 213 -0.12 13.98 -24.01
N ALA A 214 -1.26 14.15 -23.35
CA ALA A 214 -2.41 13.28 -23.22
C ALA A 214 -3.47 13.96 -22.32
N GLY A 215 -3.92 15.18 -22.69
CA GLY A 215 -5.24 15.69 -22.32
C GLY A 215 -5.61 15.77 -20.83
N MET A 216 -4.66 16.02 -19.92
CA MET A 216 -4.96 16.28 -18.51
C MET A 216 -4.64 17.73 -18.18
N TYR A 217 -5.68 18.55 -18.01
CA TYR A 217 -5.56 19.85 -17.36
C TYR A 217 -5.59 19.63 -15.86
N VAL A 218 -4.57 20.10 -15.14
CA VAL A 218 -4.63 20.30 -13.69
C VAL A 218 -4.70 21.81 -13.49
N LYS A 219 -5.86 22.32 -13.08
CA LYS A 219 -5.96 23.66 -12.48
C LYS A 219 -5.64 23.51 -11.00
N GLU A 220 -5.07 24.55 -10.39
CA GLU A 220 -4.98 24.67 -8.93
C GLU A 220 -6.33 24.30 -8.29
N GLY A 221 -6.34 23.22 -7.49
CA GLY A 221 -7.54 22.71 -6.82
C GLY A 221 -8.15 21.43 -7.42
N ASP A 222 -7.76 20.99 -8.62
CA ASP A 222 -8.25 19.74 -9.21
C ASP A 222 -7.31 18.55 -8.86
N LYS A 223 -7.85 17.55 -8.16
CA LYS A 223 -7.12 16.31 -7.85
C LYS A 223 -6.77 15.55 -9.14
N LEU A 224 -5.53 15.07 -9.24
CA LEU A 224 -5.03 14.23 -10.34
C LEU A 224 -6.01 13.12 -10.72
N LEU A 225 -6.64 13.26 -11.89
CA LEU A 225 -7.45 12.22 -12.51
C LEU A 225 -6.52 11.18 -13.15
N TYR A 226 -6.04 10.18 -12.40
CA TYR A 226 -5.16 9.17 -12.98
C TYR A 226 -5.88 8.42 -14.11
N SER A 227 -5.41 8.60 -15.35
CA SER A 227 -5.90 7.82 -16.47
C SER A 227 -5.25 6.43 -16.44
N THR A 228 -5.92 5.41 -17.00
CA THR A 228 -5.35 4.06 -17.19
C THR A 228 -4.01 4.08 -17.95
N SER A 229 -3.67 5.18 -18.63
CA SER A 229 -2.39 5.38 -19.29
C SER A 229 -1.20 5.51 -18.32
N SER A 230 -1.39 6.04 -17.11
CA SER A 230 -0.33 6.23 -16.10
C SER A 230 0.26 4.90 -15.60
N PHE A 231 -0.51 3.81 -15.67
CA PHE A 231 -0.07 2.48 -15.25
C PHE A 231 0.68 1.72 -16.36
N LYS A 232 0.48 2.06 -17.64
CA LYS A 232 1.07 1.33 -18.78
C LYS A 232 2.60 1.21 -18.72
N PRO A 233 3.38 2.26 -18.40
CA PRO A 233 4.83 2.15 -18.28
C PRO A 233 5.24 1.14 -17.21
N LEU A 234 4.53 1.11 -16.08
CA LEU A 234 4.80 0.22 -14.95
C LEU A 234 4.48 -1.24 -15.30
N THR A 235 3.31 -1.49 -15.91
CA THR A 235 2.94 -2.83 -16.40
C THR A 235 3.94 -3.35 -17.44
N LYS A 236 4.45 -2.48 -18.32
CA LYS A 236 5.47 -2.86 -19.31
C LYS A 236 6.77 -3.28 -18.63
N ILE A 237 7.25 -2.50 -17.64
CA ILE A 237 8.48 -2.83 -16.89
C ILE A 237 8.28 -4.14 -16.13
N TYR A 238 7.16 -4.31 -15.43
CA TYR A 238 6.82 -5.54 -14.72
C TYR A 238 6.88 -6.77 -15.64
N ASN A 239 6.23 -6.70 -16.80
CA ASN A 239 6.22 -7.81 -17.76
C ASN A 239 7.62 -8.14 -18.31
N ILE A 240 8.48 -7.14 -18.49
CA ILE A 240 9.88 -7.35 -18.88
C ILE A 240 10.63 -8.08 -17.76
N VAL A 241 10.50 -7.64 -16.51
CA VAL A 241 11.15 -8.27 -15.35
C VAL A 241 10.70 -9.73 -15.19
N ILE A 242 9.40 -10.01 -15.25
CA ILE A 242 8.86 -11.39 -15.18
C ILE A 242 9.38 -12.24 -16.34
N SER A 243 9.41 -11.70 -17.56
CA SER A 243 9.90 -12.42 -18.74
C SER A 243 11.41 -12.70 -18.64
N TYR A 244 12.17 -11.77 -18.09
CA TYR A 244 13.61 -11.91 -17.87
C TYR A 244 13.91 -12.99 -16.83
N GLN A 245 13.19 -13.00 -15.71
CA GLN A 245 13.32 -14.03 -14.69
C GLN A 245 12.94 -15.42 -15.23
N LYS A 246 11.84 -15.54 -16.00
CA LYS A 246 11.44 -16.82 -16.60
C LYS A 246 12.51 -17.41 -17.51
N ARG A 247 13.17 -16.57 -18.32
CA ARG A 247 14.23 -16.99 -19.26
C ARG A 247 15.53 -17.36 -18.56
N ASN A 248 15.83 -16.71 -17.44
CA ASN A 248 17.10 -16.81 -16.74
C ASN A 248 16.97 -17.44 -15.35
N SER A 249 15.89 -18.19 -15.09
CA SER A 249 15.50 -18.66 -13.74
C SER A 249 16.61 -19.43 -13.00
N ALA A 250 17.43 -20.19 -13.73
CA ALA A 250 18.56 -20.93 -13.17
C ALA A 250 19.72 -20.05 -12.63
N LEU A 251 19.72 -18.74 -12.94
CA LEU A 251 20.74 -17.79 -12.50
C LEU A 251 20.31 -16.99 -11.25
N PHE A 252 19.02 -17.04 -10.89
CA PHE A 252 18.50 -16.42 -9.68
C PHE A 252 18.76 -17.33 -8.48
N GLU A 253 19.29 -16.78 -7.40
CA GLU A 253 19.61 -17.52 -6.18
C GLU A 253 19.18 -16.75 -4.92
N GLU A 254 19.07 -17.47 -3.79
CA GLU A 254 18.84 -16.85 -2.50
C GLU A 254 19.99 -15.87 -2.13
N ASN A 255 19.63 -14.64 -1.74
CA ASN A 255 20.51 -13.54 -1.31
C ASN A 255 21.31 -12.83 -2.42
N ASP A 256 20.98 -13.03 -3.69
CA ASP A 256 21.55 -12.25 -4.79
C ASP A 256 20.85 -10.88 -4.99
N GLU A 257 21.59 -9.85 -5.41
CA GLU A 257 21.04 -8.48 -5.55
C GLU A 257 19.99 -8.36 -6.65
N GLU A 258 20.20 -8.98 -7.81
CA GLU A 258 19.21 -8.97 -8.91
C GLU A 258 17.94 -9.72 -8.48
N SER A 259 18.11 -10.81 -7.71
CA SER A 259 17.00 -11.54 -7.11
C SER A 259 16.22 -10.68 -6.10
N ARG A 260 16.90 -9.89 -5.27
CA ARG A 260 16.27 -8.90 -4.38
C ARG A 260 15.44 -7.89 -5.18
N TYR A 261 16.02 -7.27 -6.22
CA TYR A 261 15.30 -6.28 -7.04
C TYR A 261 14.09 -6.87 -7.77
N TYR A 262 14.19 -8.11 -8.23
CA TYR A 262 13.07 -8.84 -8.81
C TYR A 262 11.88 -8.93 -7.84
N TRP A 263 12.14 -9.34 -6.59
CA TRP A 263 11.10 -9.42 -5.57
C TRP A 263 10.52 -8.05 -5.21
N LEU A 264 11.37 -7.01 -5.11
CA LEU A 264 10.92 -5.65 -4.86
C LEU A 264 9.94 -5.16 -5.94
N VAL A 265 10.24 -5.40 -7.22
CA VAL A 265 9.31 -5.07 -8.32
C VAL A 265 7.98 -5.81 -8.17
N ARG A 266 8.00 -7.08 -7.77
CA ARG A 266 6.78 -7.86 -7.51
C ARG A 266 5.96 -7.31 -6.35
N PHE A 267 6.60 -6.93 -5.25
CA PHE A 267 5.93 -6.32 -4.10
C PHE A 267 5.30 -4.97 -4.45
N LEU A 268 5.99 -4.14 -5.22
CA LEU A 268 5.45 -2.86 -5.68
C LEU A 268 4.33 -3.04 -6.69
N HIS A 269 4.37 -4.10 -7.50
CA HIS A 269 3.28 -4.44 -8.42
C HIS A 269 1.99 -4.80 -7.68
N LEU A 270 2.07 -5.50 -6.53
CA LEU A 270 0.89 -5.71 -5.68
C LEU A 270 0.26 -4.36 -5.27
N SER A 271 1.07 -3.38 -4.87
CA SER A 271 0.55 -2.04 -4.56
C SER A 271 -0.15 -1.37 -5.75
N LEU A 272 0.27 -1.67 -6.99
CA LEU A 272 -0.41 -1.18 -8.20
C LEU A 272 -1.74 -1.89 -8.43
N LEU A 273 -1.81 -3.21 -8.31
CA LEU A 273 -3.06 -3.97 -8.42
C LEU A 273 -4.08 -3.45 -7.40
N PHE A 274 -3.63 -3.21 -6.16
CA PHE A 274 -4.46 -2.58 -5.13
C PHE A 274 -4.93 -1.19 -5.57
N LYS A 275 -4.01 -0.33 -6.04
CA LYS A 275 -4.30 1.04 -6.50
C LYS A 275 -5.30 1.08 -7.69
N GLN A 276 -5.30 0.02 -8.51
CA GLN A 276 -6.18 -0.16 -9.69
C GLN A 276 -7.53 -0.82 -9.35
N PHE A 277 -7.76 -1.18 -8.08
CA PHE A 277 -8.95 -1.94 -7.66
C PHE A 277 -9.00 -3.39 -8.19
N GLU A 278 -7.87 -3.94 -8.65
CA GLU A 278 -7.75 -5.33 -9.11
C GLU A 278 -7.57 -6.29 -7.91
N PHE A 279 -8.55 -6.32 -7.01
CA PHE A 279 -8.46 -7.01 -5.73
C PHE A 279 -8.41 -8.54 -5.84
N VAL A 280 -9.00 -9.12 -6.89
CA VAL A 280 -8.98 -10.57 -7.11
C VAL A 280 -7.59 -11.01 -7.57
N GLU A 281 -7.02 -10.30 -8.53
CA GLU A 281 -5.65 -10.47 -9.00
C GLU A 281 -4.64 -10.24 -7.87
N PHE A 282 -4.81 -9.15 -7.11
CA PHE A 282 -4.00 -8.86 -5.93
C PHE A 282 -4.01 -10.04 -4.95
N GLN A 283 -5.20 -10.54 -4.60
CA GLN A 283 -5.33 -11.63 -3.64
C GLN A 283 -4.62 -12.90 -4.13
N LYS A 284 -4.80 -13.24 -5.40
CA LYS A 284 -4.16 -14.40 -6.01
C LYS A 284 -2.64 -14.27 -6.01
N GLU A 285 -2.12 -13.15 -6.50
CA GLU A 285 -0.67 -12.91 -6.53
C GLU A 285 -0.06 -12.86 -5.13
N PHE A 286 -0.76 -12.27 -4.16
CA PHE A 286 -0.32 -12.22 -2.76
C PHE A 286 -0.25 -13.63 -2.15
N PHE A 287 -1.26 -14.47 -2.41
CA PHE A 287 -1.27 -15.86 -1.95
C PHE A 287 -0.13 -16.67 -2.58
N ASP A 288 0.07 -16.54 -3.90
CA ASP A 288 1.15 -17.21 -4.62
C ASP A 288 2.54 -16.80 -4.12
N LEU A 289 2.71 -15.53 -3.74
CA LEU A 289 3.98 -14.99 -3.24
C LEU A 289 4.29 -15.40 -1.79
N PHE A 290 3.31 -15.33 -0.90
CA PHE A 290 3.59 -15.42 0.54
C PHE A 290 3.07 -16.69 1.21
N VAL A 291 2.15 -17.42 0.58
CA VAL A 291 1.63 -18.69 1.11
C VAL A 291 2.22 -19.87 0.36
N ALA A 292 2.29 -19.80 -0.97
CA ALA A 292 2.83 -20.90 -1.78
C ALA A 292 4.37 -20.95 -1.82
N GLN A 293 5.06 -19.84 -1.52
CA GLN A 293 6.53 -19.72 -1.63
C GLN A 293 7.14 -19.19 -0.33
N LYS A 294 8.27 -19.76 0.11
CA LYS A 294 9.00 -19.34 1.33
C LYS A 294 10.08 -18.28 1.07
N GLU A 295 10.61 -18.21 -0.16
CA GLU A 295 11.67 -17.26 -0.54
C GLU A 295 11.24 -15.78 -0.45
N PRO A 296 10.06 -15.37 -0.95
CA PRO A 296 9.68 -13.94 -1.00
C PRO A 296 9.55 -13.31 0.39
N THR A 297 9.12 -14.14 1.35
CA THR A 297 8.98 -13.80 2.76
C THR A 297 10.29 -13.24 3.32
N LYS A 298 11.45 -13.86 3.03
CA LYS A 298 12.77 -13.41 3.50
C LYS A 298 13.12 -11.98 3.01
N TYR A 299 12.89 -11.69 1.73
CA TYR A 299 13.22 -10.40 1.13
C TYR A 299 12.31 -9.26 1.61
N LEU A 300 11.04 -9.56 1.87
CA LEU A 300 10.11 -8.58 2.46
C LEU A 300 10.56 -8.16 3.87
N PHE A 301 11.18 -9.06 4.63
CA PHE A 301 11.56 -8.83 6.03
C PHE A 301 12.92 -8.16 6.25
N ALA A 302 13.79 -8.12 5.25
CA ALA A 302 15.12 -7.51 5.38
C ALA A 302 15.10 -5.99 5.17
N ASP A 303 14.53 -5.50 4.06
CA ASP A 303 14.92 -4.19 3.50
C ASP A 303 13.74 -3.25 3.19
N THR A 304 12.50 -3.63 3.56
CA THR A 304 11.29 -2.94 3.09
C THR A 304 10.20 -2.77 4.14
N LEU A 305 10.58 -2.32 5.34
CA LEU A 305 9.64 -2.21 6.47
C LEU A 305 8.36 -1.44 6.11
N LEU A 306 8.46 -0.30 5.40
CA LEU A 306 7.30 0.49 4.99
C LEU A 306 6.43 -0.20 3.94
N ILE A 307 7.03 -0.82 2.92
CA ILE A 307 6.29 -1.57 1.89
C ILE A 307 5.58 -2.76 2.54
N LYS A 308 6.26 -3.48 3.44
CA LYS A 308 5.68 -4.56 4.23
C LYS A 308 4.45 -4.07 5.00
N ARG A 309 4.60 -3.03 5.83
CA ARG A 309 3.50 -2.48 6.64
C ARG A 309 2.28 -2.17 5.77
N ASN A 310 2.52 -1.50 4.64
CA ASN A 310 1.46 -1.12 3.72
C ASN A 310 0.80 -2.33 3.04
N LEU A 311 1.58 -3.28 2.52
CA LEU A 311 1.07 -4.49 1.87
C LEU A 311 0.22 -5.34 2.84
N LEU A 312 0.60 -5.40 4.11
CA LEU A 312 -0.18 -6.12 5.12
C LEU A 312 -1.54 -5.46 5.37
N VAL A 313 -1.61 -4.13 5.42
CA VAL A 313 -2.89 -3.44 5.54
C VAL A 313 -3.71 -3.58 4.25
N MET A 314 -3.09 -3.42 3.07
CA MET A 314 -3.75 -3.64 1.77
C MET A 314 -4.35 -5.03 1.67
N TYR A 315 -3.61 -6.07 2.05
CA TYR A 315 -4.11 -7.44 2.04
C TYR A 315 -5.29 -7.60 3.00
N ALA A 316 -5.21 -7.04 4.22
CA ALA A 316 -6.33 -7.06 5.15
C ALA A 316 -7.57 -6.37 4.58
N ILE A 317 -7.41 -5.24 3.88
CA ILE A 317 -8.50 -4.55 3.17
C ILE A 317 -9.04 -5.44 2.04
N VAL A 318 -8.19 -6.00 1.18
CA VAL A 318 -8.60 -6.88 0.08
C VAL A 318 -9.39 -8.09 0.58
N LEU A 319 -9.03 -8.64 1.75
CA LEU A 319 -9.80 -9.72 2.38
C LEU A 319 -11.22 -9.27 2.77
N ILE A 320 -11.40 -8.03 3.25
CA ILE A 320 -12.72 -7.47 3.54
C ILE A 320 -13.59 -7.43 2.28
N PHE A 321 -13.03 -7.14 1.11
CA PHE A 321 -13.77 -7.15 -0.16
C PHE A 321 -14.01 -8.57 -0.68
N THR A 322 -12.97 -9.39 -0.77
CA THR A 322 -12.98 -10.66 -1.52
C THR A 322 -13.43 -11.89 -0.75
N LYS A 323 -13.35 -11.90 0.59
CA LYS A 323 -13.63 -13.10 1.40
C LYS A 323 -14.85 -12.96 2.30
N PRO A 324 -15.59 -14.06 2.56
CA PRO A 324 -16.63 -14.07 3.59
C PRO A 324 -16.06 -13.80 5.00
N PHE A 325 -16.79 -13.08 5.85
CA PHE A 325 -16.27 -12.65 7.16
C PHE A 325 -15.93 -13.80 8.11
N ASN A 326 -16.68 -14.90 8.09
CA ASN A 326 -16.37 -16.08 8.89
C ASN A 326 -15.01 -16.72 8.56
N THR A 327 -14.45 -16.47 7.37
CA THR A 327 -13.11 -16.92 6.97
C THR A 327 -11.99 -15.95 7.37
N LEU A 328 -12.32 -14.78 7.95
CA LEU A 328 -11.32 -13.79 8.36
C LEU A 328 -10.70 -14.05 9.73
N THR A 329 -11.39 -14.77 10.62
CA THR A 329 -10.84 -15.19 11.93
C THR A 329 -9.69 -16.18 11.78
N SER A 330 -9.78 -17.00 10.74
CA SER A 330 -8.73 -17.88 10.28
C SER A 330 -8.13 -17.21 9.06
N ILE A 331 -7.33 -16.15 9.23
CA ILE A 331 -6.54 -15.72 8.08
C ILE A 331 -5.80 -16.97 7.61
N ASN A 332 -6.18 -17.51 6.46
CA ASN A 332 -5.67 -18.75 5.86
C ASN A 332 -4.23 -18.56 5.35
N ILE A 333 -3.46 -17.75 6.06
CA ILE A 333 -2.03 -17.67 5.94
C ILE A 333 -1.50 -18.84 6.78
N GLU A 334 -1.23 -19.97 6.13
CA GLU A 334 -0.48 -21.07 6.75
C GLU A 334 0.98 -20.66 7.07
N ASN A 335 1.42 -19.49 6.62
CA ASN A 335 2.74 -18.94 6.86
C ASN A 335 2.80 -18.20 8.22
N GLU A 336 3.26 -18.93 9.25
CA GLU A 336 3.47 -18.40 10.62
C GLU A 336 4.25 -17.09 10.65
N GLN A 337 5.24 -16.88 9.77
CA GLN A 337 6.05 -15.65 9.75
C GLN A 337 5.23 -14.42 9.34
N LEU A 338 4.25 -14.61 8.46
CA LEU A 338 3.37 -13.54 8.01
C LEU A 338 2.29 -13.26 9.06
N ILE A 339 1.83 -14.27 9.79
CA ILE A 339 0.96 -14.11 10.97
C ILE A 339 1.70 -13.32 12.06
N ASP A 340 2.89 -13.76 12.46
CA ASP A 340 3.72 -13.11 13.48
C ASP A 340 3.97 -11.63 13.15
N SER A 341 4.04 -11.31 11.87
CA SER A 341 4.26 -9.95 11.40
C SER A 341 3.13 -8.99 11.72
N TYR A 342 1.88 -9.47 11.80
CA TYR A 342 0.77 -8.65 12.28
C TYR A 342 0.80 -8.43 13.79
N TYR A 343 1.52 -9.26 14.56
CA TYR A 343 1.53 -9.24 16.03
C TYR A 343 2.79 -8.65 16.66
N ARG A 344 3.87 -8.47 15.88
CA ARG A 344 5.19 -8.03 16.39
C ARG A 344 5.18 -6.66 17.07
N ASP A 345 4.49 -5.67 16.51
CA ASP A 345 4.54 -4.29 16.98
C ASP A 345 3.11 -3.75 17.25
N PRO A 346 2.69 -3.63 18.52
CA PRO A 346 1.38 -3.10 18.88
C PRO A 346 1.15 -1.63 18.47
N ALA A 347 2.20 -0.86 18.25
CA ALA A 347 2.09 0.54 17.82
C ALA A 347 1.90 0.68 16.31
N SER A 348 2.22 -0.37 15.55
CA SER A 348 2.13 -0.37 14.09
C SER A 348 0.69 -0.30 13.55
N ILE A 349 0.54 0.31 12.37
CA ILE A 349 -0.78 0.46 11.74
C ILE A 349 -1.36 -0.89 11.30
N GLU A 350 -0.52 -1.82 10.85
CA GLU A 350 -0.94 -3.17 10.47
C GLU A 350 -1.52 -3.94 11.66
N TYR A 351 -0.91 -3.84 12.84
CA TYR A 351 -1.44 -4.43 14.07
C TYR A 351 -2.75 -3.78 14.46
N LYS A 352 -2.80 -2.44 14.48
CA LYS A 352 -4.01 -1.69 14.87
C LYS A 352 -5.17 -2.02 13.94
N PHE A 353 -4.96 -2.03 12.62
CA PHE A 353 -5.98 -2.39 11.63
C PHE A 353 -6.46 -3.82 11.80
N PHE A 354 -5.53 -4.78 11.90
CA PHE A 354 -5.87 -6.19 12.11
C PHE A 354 -6.68 -6.39 13.41
N LYS A 355 -6.26 -5.80 14.52
CA LYS A 355 -6.88 -5.97 15.83
C LYS A 355 -8.22 -5.24 15.97
N ARG A 356 -8.34 -4.02 15.43
CA ARG A 356 -9.52 -3.16 15.61
C ARG A 356 -10.59 -3.39 14.53
N VAL A 357 -10.21 -3.88 13.35
CA VAL A 357 -11.13 -4.05 12.20
C VAL A 357 -11.25 -5.52 11.79
N LEU A 358 -10.17 -6.16 11.35
CA LEU A 358 -10.25 -7.48 10.71
C LEU A 358 -10.68 -8.59 11.68
N LYS A 359 -10.07 -8.65 12.87
CA LYS A 359 -10.39 -9.66 13.89
C LYS A 359 -11.82 -9.52 14.43
N PRO A 360 -12.32 -8.31 14.75
CA PRO A 360 -13.73 -8.11 15.09
C PRO A 360 -14.69 -8.48 13.95
N LEU A 361 -14.39 -8.11 12.69
CA LEU A 361 -15.18 -8.52 11.53
C LEU A 361 -15.32 -10.04 11.43
N GLY A 362 -14.22 -10.76 11.63
CA GLY A 362 -14.26 -12.23 11.59
C GLY A 362 -15.08 -12.88 12.71
N LYS A 363 -15.31 -12.16 13.81
CA LYS A 363 -16.20 -12.55 14.92
C LYS A 363 -17.62 -11.98 14.80
N LEU A 364 -17.88 -11.22 13.73
CA LEU A 364 -19.11 -10.43 13.55
C LEU A 364 -19.39 -9.44 14.70
N ASP A 365 -18.32 -8.95 15.36
CA ASP A 365 -18.41 -7.90 16.38
C ASP A 365 -18.49 -6.51 15.73
N MET A 366 -19.66 -6.23 15.14
CA MET A 366 -19.93 -5.01 14.38
C MET A 366 -19.84 -3.71 15.19
N PRO A 367 -20.28 -3.65 16.47
CA PRO A 367 -20.10 -2.45 17.29
C PRO A 367 -18.63 -2.03 17.42
N SER A 368 -17.73 -2.98 17.66
CA SER A 368 -16.28 -2.70 17.74
C SER A 368 -15.72 -2.20 16.41
N VAL A 369 -16.14 -2.80 15.28
CA VAL A 369 -15.72 -2.39 13.94
C VAL A 369 -16.17 -0.96 13.65
N ARG A 370 -17.43 -0.61 13.95
CA ARG A 370 -17.94 0.75 13.74
C ARG A 370 -17.18 1.76 14.56
N LYS A 371 -17.00 1.48 15.86
CA LYS A 371 -16.26 2.35 16.76
C LYS A 371 -14.84 2.62 16.24
N ALA A 372 -14.18 1.60 15.69
CA ALA A 372 -12.86 1.76 15.08
C ALA A 372 -12.91 2.61 13.79
N LEU A 373 -13.88 2.37 12.90
CA LEU A 373 -14.02 3.10 11.64
C LEU A 373 -14.66 4.50 11.79
N THR A 374 -15.04 4.91 13.01
CA THR A 374 -15.46 6.28 13.35
C THR A 374 -14.42 7.01 14.22
N ASP A 375 -13.38 6.31 14.68
CA ASP A 375 -12.30 6.89 15.49
C ASP A 375 -11.44 7.82 14.61
N SER A 376 -11.58 9.13 14.79
CA SER A 376 -10.90 10.14 13.99
C SER A 376 -9.38 10.04 14.09
N SER A 377 -8.86 9.62 15.25
CA SER A 377 -7.44 9.39 15.47
C SER A 377 -6.99 8.25 14.56
N PHE A 378 -7.56 7.06 14.73
CA PHE A 378 -7.21 5.88 13.94
C PHE A 378 -7.34 6.10 12.43
N LEU A 379 -8.40 6.78 11.97
CA LEU A 379 -8.56 7.12 10.56
C LEU A 379 -7.48 8.09 10.06
N SER A 380 -7.10 9.09 10.85
CA SER A 380 -6.03 10.02 10.46
C SER A 380 -4.70 9.30 10.30
N GLU A 381 -4.39 8.36 11.19
CA GLU A 381 -3.18 7.52 11.10
C GLU A 381 -3.21 6.61 9.86
N LEU A 382 -4.34 5.93 9.63
CA LEU A 382 -4.54 5.03 8.50
C LEU A 382 -4.40 5.77 7.16
N ILE A 383 -5.09 6.90 7.02
CA ILE A 383 -5.06 7.72 5.80
C ILE A 383 -3.65 8.27 5.59
N SER A 384 -3.04 8.90 6.59
CA SER A 384 -1.70 9.47 6.43
C SER A 384 -0.66 8.45 6.01
N THR A 385 -0.81 7.19 6.45
CA THR A 385 0.13 6.10 6.12
C THR A 385 -0.12 5.48 4.74
N LEU A 386 -1.38 5.40 4.29
CA LEU A 386 -1.76 4.64 3.10
C LEU A 386 -2.29 5.46 1.93
N GLU A 387 -2.65 6.74 2.11
CA GLU A 387 -3.39 7.55 1.13
C GLU A 387 -2.77 7.51 -0.28
N TYR A 388 -1.45 7.64 -0.38
CA TYR A 388 -0.75 7.55 -1.67
C TYR A 388 -0.92 6.20 -2.37
N THR A 389 -1.20 5.13 -1.62
CA THR A 389 -1.47 3.78 -2.13
C THR A 389 -2.96 3.42 -2.24
N LEU A 390 -3.86 4.16 -1.59
CA LEU A 390 -5.30 3.87 -1.65
C LEU A 390 -5.82 3.98 -3.09
N PRO A 391 -6.78 3.13 -3.52
CA PRO A 391 -7.23 3.09 -4.90
C PRO A 391 -7.56 4.47 -5.46
N VAL A 392 -7.19 4.70 -6.72
CA VAL A 392 -7.51 5.96 -7.39
C VAL A 392 -9.01 6.15 -7.38
N SER A 393 -9.46 7.33 -6.99
CA SER A 393 -10.80 7.82 -7.31
C SER A 393 -10.94 7.82 -8.84
N THR A 394 -11.49 6.75 -9.43
CA THR A 394 -12.02 6.83 -10.79
C THR A 394 -12.91 8.07 -10.81
N ALA A 395 -12.84 8.90 -11.85
CA ALA A 395 -13.42 10.26 -11.98
C ALA A 395 -14.85 10.51 -11.43
N ARG A 396 -15.56 9.46 -11.02
CA ARG A 396 -16.86 9.45 -10.35
C ARG A 396 -16.83 9.83 -8.85
N PHE A 397 -15.67 10.01 -8.19
CA PHE A 397 -15.61 10.10 -6.71
C PHE A 397 -14.72 11.22 -6.13
N SER A 398 -14.72 12.43 -6.72
CA SER A 398 -13.60 13.38 -6.60
C SER A 398 -13.43 14.18 -5.29
N ASN A 399 -14.43 14.31 -4.40
CA ASN A 399 -14.39 15.45 -3.48
C ASN A 399 -13.89 15.18 -2.04
N ASN A 400 -13.71 13.94 -1.58
CA ASN A 400 -13.33 13.67 -0.17
C ASN A 400 -12.13 12.71 0.00
N SER A 401 -11.16 13.04 0.86
CA SER A 401 -10.00 12.17 1.20
C SER A 401 -10.42 10.88 1.91
N ASN A 402 -11.62 10.84 2.48
CA ASN A 402 -12.19 9.69 3.16
C ASN A 402 -12.95 8.72 2.25
N PHE A 403 -13.06 9.00 0.94
CA PHE A 403 -13.98 8.27 0.06
C PHE A 403 -13.76 6.75 0.04
N PHE A 404 -12.51 6.30 -0.09
CA PHE A 404 -12.23 4.86 -0.11
C PHE A 404 -12.59 4.18 1.23
N ILE A 405 -12.40 4.88 2.35
CA ILE A 405 -12.78 4.38 3.67
C ILE A 405 -14.31 4.28 3.79
N GLU A 406 -15.05 5.27 3.28
CA GLU A 406 -16.52 5.22 3.22
C GLU A 406 -17.02 4.10 2.30
N HIS A 407 -16.34 3.86 1.18
CA HIS A 407 -16.64 2.74 0.30
C HIS A 407 -16.39 1.38 0.98
N MET A 408 -15.31 1.27 1.76
CA MET A 408 -15.03 0.08 2.58
C MET A 408 -16.11 -0.13 3.65
N LYS A 409 -16.53 0.93 4.37
CA LYS A 409 -17.64 0.87 5.34
C LYS A 409 -18.94 0.38 4.69
N THR A 410 -19.30 0.97 3.56
CA THR A 410 -20.48 0.59 2.76
C THR A 410 -20.42 -0.88 2.34
N THR A 411 -19.26 -1.35 1.89
CA THR A 411 -19.07 -2.75 1.49
C THR A 411 -19.24 -3.69 2.68
N ILE A 412 -18.72 -3.31 3.85
CA ILE A 412 -18.94 -4.05 5.09
C ILE A 412 -20.43 -4.14 5.40
N ASP A 413 -21.14 -3.02 5.31
CA ASP A 413 -22.57 -2.92 5.63
C ASP A 413 -23.41 -3.80 4.71
N ILE A 414 -23.15 -3.77 3.40
CA ILE A 414 -23.81 -4.63 2.42
C ILE A 414 -23.54 -6.11 2.71
N LYS A 415 -22.29 -6.49 3.01
CA LYS A 415 -21.94 -7.89 3.29
C LYS A 415 -22.59 -8.40 4.58
N VAL A 416 -22.63 -7.59 5.64
CA VAL A 416 -23.35 -7.95 6.87
C VAL A 416 -24.85 -8.03 6.62
N PHE A 417 -25.41 -7.08 5.88
CA PHE A 417 -26.82 -7.07 5.52
C PHE A 417 -27.25 -8.36 4.81
N LEU A 418 -26.51 -8.75 3.75
CA LEU A 418 -26.76 -9.99 3.01
C LEU A 418 -26.63 -11.22 3.93
N LEU A 419 -25.68 -11.23 4.86
CA LEU A 419 -25.53 -12.29 5.85
C LEU A 419 -26.72 -12.36 6.84
N LEU A 420 -27.23 -11.22 7.31
CA LEU A 420 -28.35 -11.17 8.26
C LEU A 420 -29.67 -11.57 7.58
N ILE A 421 -29.91 -11.08 6.35
CA ILE A 421 -31.11 -11.42 5.58
C ILE A 421 -31.12 -12.88 5.13
N SER A 422 -29.97 -13.42 4.71
CA SER A 422 -29.91 -14.85 4.32
C SER A 422 -30.23 -15.79 5.47
N ASN A 423 -29.95 -15.39 6.71
CA ASN A 423 -30.20 -16.19 7.91
C ASN A 423 -31.54 -15.88 8.62
N SER A 424 -32.31 -14.88 8.16
CA SER A 424 -33.53 -14.41 8.84
C SER A 424 -34.73 -14.42 7.90
N ARG A 425 -35.86 -15.02 8.29
CA ARG A 425 -37.12 -14.95 7.53
C ARG A 425 -37.71 -13.55 7.49
N SER A 426 -37.59 -12.82 8.60
CA SER A 426 -38.03 -11.43 8.72
C SER A 426 -37.21 -10.72 9.78
N ILE A 427 -36.78 -9.49 9.51
CA ILE A 427 -36.05 -8.66 10.46
C ILE A 427 -36.49 -7.19 10.33
N SER A 428 -36.78 -6.53 11.44
CA SER A 428 -37.17 -5.11 11.42
C SER A 428 -35.96 -4.22 11.09
N ARG A 429 -36.21 -3.06 10.49
CA ARG A 429 -35.18 -2.06 10.13
C ARG A 429 -34.27 -1.73 11.32
N LEU A 430 -34.86 -1.39 12.46
CA LEU A 430 -34.09 -0.99 13.65
C LEU A 430 -33.28 -2.15 14.24
N GLN A 431 -33.85 -3.36 14.28
CA GLN A 431 -33.14 -4.54 14.76
C GLN A 431 -31.96 -4.90 13.84
N LEU A 432 -32.15 -4.79 12.53
CA LEU A 432 -31.09 -4.99 11.54
C LEU A 432 -29.95 -4.00 11.76
N LEU A 433 -30.25 -2.70 11.84
CA LEU A 433 -29.23 -1.65 12.07
C LEU A 433 -28.48 -1.87 13.39
N GLN A 434 -29.18 -2.28 14.45
CA GLN A 434 -28.55 -2.61 15.73
C GLN A 434 -27.58 -3.80 15.60
N LEU A 435 -27.96 -4.87 14.87
CA LEU A 435 -27.08 -6.01 14.61
C LEU A 435 -25.90 -5.65 13.68
N MET A 436 -26.08 -4.67 12.80
CA MET A 436 -25.02 -4.07 12.00
C MET A 436 -24.11 -3.13 12.83
N GLY A 437 -24.36 -2.98 14.13
CA GLY A 437 -23.51 -2.22 15.06
C GLY A 437 -23.81 -0.73 15.14
N TYR A 438 -24.93 -0.25 14.58
CA TYR A 438 -25.36 1.14 14.79
C TYR A 438 -25.93 1.32 16.19
N ASP A 439 -25.52 2.40 16.86
CA ASP A 439 -26.08 2.79 18.15
C ASP A 439 -27.31 3.68 17.92
N LEU A 440 -28.49 3.07 18.07
CA LEU A 440 -29.78 3.71 17.90
C LEU A 440 -30.02 4.90 18.85
N THR A 441 -29.20 5.04 19.91
CA THR A 441 -29.32 6.15 20.87
C THR A 441 -28.45 7.35 20.52
N SER A 442 -27.35 7.13 19.78
CA SER A 442 -26.39 8.19 19.44
C SER A 442 -26.40 8.60 17.97
N THR A 443 -26.85 7.71 17.07
CA THR A 443 -26.90 7.96 15.63
C THR A 443 -28.16 8.75 15.27
N THR A 444 -28.04 9.75 14.40
CA THR A 444 -29.21 10.54 14.00
C THR A 444 -30.16 9.71 13.13
N GLU A 445 -31.47 9.98 13.21
CA GLU A 445 -32.45 9.27 12.37
C GLU A 445 -32.19 9.51 10.87
N SER A 446 -31.56 10.63 10.50
CA SER A 446 -31.14 10.90 9.11
C SER A 446 -30.11 9.89 8.63
N ASP A 447 -29.03 9.68 9.39
CA ASP A 447 -27.97 8.73 9.03
C ASP A 447 -28.52 7.29 8.97
N LEU A 448 -29.41 6.92 9.91
CA LEU A 448 -30.05 5.60 9.91
C LEU A 448 -30.95 5.40 8.68
N ASN A 449 -31.62 6.46 8.21
CA ASN A 449 -32.43 6.43 7.01
C ASN A 449 -31.59 6.33 5.74
N GLU A 450 -30.47 7.04 5.65
CA GLU A 450 -29.54 6.94 4.51
C GLU A 450 -29.02 5.52 4.34
N VAL A 451 -28.56 4.91 5.44
CA VAL A 451 -28.10 3.51 5.43
C VAL A 451 -29.24 2.59 5.02
N SER A 452 -30.44 2.78 5.57
CA SER A 452 -31.60 1.97 5.21
C SER A 452 -31.95 2.09 3.72
N ASN A 453 -31.91 3.30 3.18
CA ASN A 453 -32.18 3.58 1.76
C ASN A 453 -31.12 2.93 0.86
N LEU A 454 -29.85 2.97 1.26
CA LEU A 454 -28.76 2.28 0.57
C LEU A 454 -28.98 0.76 0.54
N LEU A 455 -29.41 0.16 1.65
CA LEU A 455 -29.72 -1.27 1.72
C LEU A 455 -30.92 -1.64 0.83
N VAL A 456 -31.97 -0.83 0.82
CA VAL A 456 -33.13 -1.01 -0.08
C VAL A 456 -32.71 -0.85 -1.55
N GLY A 457 -31.89 0.15 -1.87
CA GLY A 457 -31.31 0.34 -3.20
C GLY A 457 -30.49 -0.87 -3.63
N THR A 458 -29.72 -1.46 -2.70
CA THR A 458 -28.94 -2.68 -2.94
C THR A 458 -29.83 -3.88 -3.27
N LEU A 459 -30.96 -4.06 -2.56
CA LEU A 459 -31.93 -5.11 -2.89
C LEU A 459 -32.48 -4.97 -4.32
N SER A 460 -32.82 -3.74 -4.71
CA SER A 460 -33.33 -3.42 -6.04
C SER A 460 -32.27 -3.67 -7.12
N ALA A 461 -31.06 -3.18 -6.91
CA ALA A 461 -29.96 -3.26 -7.86
C ALA A 461 -29.47 -4.70 -8.08
N LEU A 462 -29.45 -5.53 -7.03
CA LEU A 462 -29.13 -6.95 -7.12
C LEU A 462 -30.31 -7.82 -7.56
N GLY A 463 -31.49 -7.23 -7.77
CA GLY A 463 -32.69 -7.97 -8.19
C GLY A 463 -33.17 -9.02 -7.18
N LEU A 464 -32.82 -8.88 -5.90
CA LEU A 464 -33.07 -9.89 -4.86
C LEU A 464 -34.56 -10.15 -4.59
N GLY A 465 -35.44 -9.25 -5.02
CA GLY A 465 -36.89 -9.47 -5.06
C GLY A 465 -37.29 -10.73 -5.85
N ARG A 466 -36.53 -11.08 -6.90
CA ARG A 466 -36.75 -12.31 -7.69
C ARG A 466 -36.49 -13.58 -6.89
N VAL A 467 -35.66 -13.50 -5.85
CA VAL A 467 -35.29 -14.62 -4.96
C VAL A 467 -36.14 -14.60 -3.67
N GLY A 468 -37.15 -13.72 -3.60
CA GLY A 468 -38.07 -13.63 -2.47
C GLY A 468 -37.59 -12.74 -1.32
N ILE A 469 -36.51 -11.96 -1.51
CA ILE A 469 -36.03 -10.98 -0.53
C ILE A 469 -36.62 -9.61 -0.86
N ASN A 470 -37.43 -9.05 0.05
CA ASN A 470 -38.12 -7.78 -0.16
C ASN A 470 -38.07 -6.88 1.08
N TYR A 471 -38.33 -5.59 0.90
CA TYR A 471 -38.53 -4.64 1.99
C TYR A 471 -39.99 -4.17 2.02
N LEU A 472 -40.67 -4.42 3.14
CA LEU A 472 -42.02 -3.94 3.40
C LEU A 472 -41.95 -2.56 4.04
N ALA A 473 -42.12 -1.51 3.23
CA ALA A 473 -41.99 -0.13 3.67
C ALA A 473 -43.03 0.27 4.74
N ASP A 474 -44.26 -0.26 4.64
CA ASP A 474 -45.36 -0.03 5.59
C ASP A 474 -45.05 -0.57 7.00
N LYS A 475 -44.32 -1.68 7.08
CA LYS A 475 -43.94 -2.32 8.34
C LYS A 475 -42.49 -2.02 8.77
N GLN A 476 -41.70 -1.41 7.89
CA GLN A 476 -40.26 -1.27 8.02
C GLN A 476 -39.56 -2.60 8.34
N VAL A 477 -39.91 -3.66 7.58
CA VAL A 477 -39.38 -5.01 7.79
C VAL A 477 -38.75 -5.52 6.49
N PHE A 478 -37.54 -6.06 6.60
CA PHE A 478 -36.92 -6.87 5.57
C PHE A 478 -37.43 -8.30 5.70
N ILE A 479 -37.93 -8.87 4.62
CA ILE A 479 -38.44 -10.24 4.56
C ILE A 479 -37.63 -11.06 3.58
N ASN A 480 -37.34 -12.30 3.97
CA ASN A 480 -36.81 -13.34 3.10
C ASN A 480 -37.85 -14.45 3.08
N ASN A 481 -38.73 -14.38 2.11
CA ASN A 481 -39.82 -15.33 1.98
C ASN A 481 -39.36 -16.67 1.39
N GLY A 482 -38.12 -16.75 0.90
CA GLY A 482 -37.55 -17.91 0.22
C GLY A 482 -38.44 -18.41 -0.94
N GLY A 483 -38.05 -18.12 -2.18
CA GLY A 483 -38.60 -18.83 -3.34
C GLY A 483 -37.45 -19.37 -4.19
N ILE A 484 -37.39 -20.62 -4.67
CA ILE A 484 -38.43 -21.61 -4.97
C ILE A 484 -37.82 -23.03 -4.85
N SER A 485 -38.65 -24.00 -4.45
CA SER A 485 -38.34 -25.41 -4.24
C SER A 485 -38.43 -26.27 -5.51
N SER A 486 -37.74 -25.91 -6.59
CA SER A 486 -37.59 -26.80 -7.76
C SER A 486 -36.12 -26.95 -8.13
N ALA A 487 -35.67 -28.20 -8.29
CA ALA A 487 -34.27 -28.52 -8.61
C ALA A 487 -33.82 -27.84 -9.91
N ASP A 488 -34.72 -27.63 -10.86
CA ASP A 488 -34.42 -26.99 -12.15
C ASP A 488 -34.15 -25.48 -12.01
N GLU A 489 -34.86 -24.76 -11.14
CA GLU A 489 -34.58 -23.34 -10.87
C GLU A 489 -33.41 -23.14 -9.93
N VAL A 490 -33.11 -24.08 -9.03
CA VAL A 490 -31.85 -24.08 -8.26
C VAL A 490 -30.68 -24.23 -9.22
N THR A 491 -30.77 -25.13 -10.21
CA THR A 491 -29.72 -25.29 -11.24
C THR A 491 -29.59 -24.03 -12.09
N ARG A 492 -30.72 -23.41 -12.49
CA ARG A 492 -30.71 -22.15 -13.26
C ARG A 492 -30.22 -20.95 -12.45
N LEU A 493 -30.54 -20.88 -11.16
CA LEU A 493 -30.00 -19.89 -10.23
C LEU A 493 -28.55 -20.20 -9.89
N GLN A 494 -28.10 -21.45 -9.89
CA GLN A 494 -26.67 -21.80 -9.77
C GLN A 494 -25.92 -21.36 -11.03
N ASP A 495 -26.47 -21.57 -12.22
CA ASP A 495 -25.89 -21.13 -13.48
C ASP A 495 -25.92 -19.60 -13.61
N GLU A 496 -27.01 -18.94 -13.15
CA GLU A 496 -27.10 -17.48 -13.08
C GLU A 496 -26.22 -16.91 -11.96
N ILE A 497 -26.05 -17.59 -10.81
CA ILE A 497 -25.11 -17.24 -9.73
C ILE A 497 -23.67 -17.53 -10.14
N ASP A 498 -23.39 -18.52 -10.97
CA ASP A 498 -22.07 -18.82 -11.49
C ASP A 498 -21.73 -17.87 -12.64
N ALA A 499 -22.71 -17.47 -13.45
CA ALA A 499 -22.59 -16.39 -14.43
C ALA A 499 -22.40 -15.04 -13.74
N VAL A 500 -23.20 -14.77 -12.71
CA VAL A 500 -23.09 -13.58 -11.85
C VAL A 500 -21.85 -13.68 -10.99
N GLN A 501 -21.34 -14.82 -10.53
CA GLN A 501 -20.06 -14.98 -9.83
C GLN A 501 -18.89 -14.79 -10.78
N ASN A 502 -19.03 -15.23 -12.04
CA ASN A 502 -18.05 -14.97 -13.09
C ASN A 502 -18.07 -13.50 -13.56
N GLU A 503 -19.22 -12.80 -13.49
CA GLU A 503 -19.34 -11.33 -13.66
C GLU A 503 -18.96 -10.54 -12.38
N LEU A 504 -19.21 -11.09 -11.18
CA LEU A 504 -18.92 -10.56 -9.84
C LEU A 504 -17.48 -10.84 -9.41
N LYS A 505 -16.64 -11.40 -10.28
CA LYS A 505 -15.20 -11.64 -10.06
C LYS A 505 -14.37 -10.36 -9.95
N GLY A 506 -14.91 -9.31 -9.31
CA GLY A 506 -14.20 -8.14 -8.82
C GLY A 506 -14.80 -6.83 -9.28
N GLU A 507 -15.20 -6.73 -10.55
CA GLU A 507 -15.59 -5.45 -11.16
C GLU A 507 -17.07 -5.11 -10.96
N ALA A 508 -18.01 -6.03 -11.18
CA ALA A 508 -19.42 -5.66 -11.25
C ALA A 508 -20.02 -5.20 -9.92
N LEU A 509 -19.76 -5.89 -8.79
CA LEU A 509 -20.31 -5.49 -7.47
C LEU A 509 -19.70 -4.17 -7.01
N THR A 510 -18.40 -4.00 -7.18
CA THR A 510 -17.72 -2.75 -6.85
C THR A 510 -18.25 -1.62 -7.70
N VAL A 511 -18.36 -1.79 -9.01
CA VAL A 511 -18.89 -0.77 -9.92
C VAL A 511 -20.36 -0.49 -9.63
N LEU A 512 -21.18 -1.49 -9.27
CA LEU A 512 -22.57 -1.32 -8.84
C LEU A 512 -22.68 -0.55 -7.52
N ILE A 513 -21.90 -0.93 -6.52
CA ILE A 513 -21.85 -0.27 -5.21
C ILE A 513 -21.32 1.16 -5.37
N ALA A 514 -20.29 1.35 -6.18
CA ALA A 514 -19.72 2.65 -6.45
C ALA A 514 -20.70 3.54 -7.26
N ASN A 515 -21.48 2.98 -8.19
CA ASN A 515 -22.56 3.68 -8.89
C ASN A 515 -23.75 4.02 -7.96
N LEU A 516 -24.10 3.13 -7.02
CA LEU A 516 -25.13 3.38 -6.01
C LEU A 516 -24.70 4.50 -5.05
N VAL A 517 -23.45 4.47 -4.57
CA VAL A 517 -22.86 5.50 -3.70
C VAL A 517 -22.75 6.85 -4.41
N SER A 518 -22.40 6.88 -5.70
CA SER A 518 -22.40 8.14 -6.47
C SER A 518 -23.82 8.67 -6.68
N SER A 519 -24.82 7.80 -6.88
CA SER A 519 -26.22 8.24 -7.01
C SER A 519 -26.82 8.80 -5.71
N SER A 520 -26.38 8.34 -4.53
CA SER A 520 -26.80 8.90 -3.24
C SER A 520 -26.11 10.23 -2.90
N ILE A 521 -24.85 10.42 -3.33
CA ILE A 521 -24.09 11.66 -3.10
C ILE A 521 -24.54 12.78 -4.05
N TYR A 522 -24.92 12.48 -5.30
CA TYR A 522 -25.43 13.49 -6.25
C TYR A 522 -26.79 14.08 -5.87
N GLN A 523 -27.51 13.49 -4.90
CA GLN A 523 -28.73 14.08 -4.34
C GLN A 523 -28.46 15.20 -3.31
N GLU A 524 -27.20 15.46 -2.94
CA GLU A 524 -26.82 16.58 -2.05
C GLU A 524 -26.55 17.90 -2.79
N GLU A 525 -26.55 17.93 -4.13
CA GLU A 525 -26.29 19.15 -4.93
C GLU A 525 -27.51 19.66 -5.76
N GLN A 526 -28.73 19.21 -5.44
CA GLN A 526 -29.99 19.84 -5.90
C GLN A 526 -30.89 20.15 -4.71
#